data_AF-A0A956KPR3-F1
#
_entry.id   AF-A0A956KPR3-F1
#
_cell.length_a   1.000
_cell.length_b   1.000
_cell.length_c   1.000
_cell.angle_alpha   90.00
_cell.angle_beta   90.00
_cell.angle_gamma   90.00
#
_symmetry.space_group_name_H-M   'P 1'
#
loop_
_entity.id
_entity.type
_entity.pdbx_description
1 polymer ?
#
loop_
_entity_poly.entity_id
_entity_poly.type
_entity_poly.pdbx_seq_one_letter_code
_entity_poly.pdbx_strand_id
1 'polypeptide(L)' 'MSSSTAGRIYEGYLLSAPVVGRGMVLFRDPNGRRMVTTAVCRILTTSDDAVLYVETENSVYRLRIR' A
#
# COMPACT_ATOMS: atom_id res chain seq x y z
N MET A 1 0.40 26.54 -6.49
CA MET A 1 -0.76 25.65 -6.27
C MET A 1 -0.33 24.21 -6.44
N SER A 2 -0.35 23.44 -5.37
CA SER A 2 -0.83 22.05 -5.37
C SER A 2 -0.77 21.61 -3.91
N SER A 3 -1.94 21.53 -3.29
CA SER A 3 -2.07 20.95 -1.96
C SER A 3 -1.52 19.53 -2.05
N SER A 4 -0.57 19.24 -1.18
CA SER A 4 0.04 17.93 -1.00
C SER A 4 -1.08 16.93 -0.80
N THR A 5 -1.48 16.23 -1.87
CA THR A 5 -2.40 15.09 -1.81
C THR A 5 -1.59 13.92 -1.25
N ALA A 6 -1.09 14.06 -0.03
CA ALA A 6 -0.64 12.91 0.76
C ALA A 6 -1.94 12.19 1.15
N GLY A 7 -2.46 11.43 0.17
CA GLY A 7 -3.70 10.68 0.25
C GLY A 7 -3.69 9.80 1.49
N ARG A 8 -4.88 9.66 2.09
CA ARG A 8 -5.11 8.89 3.31
C ARG A 8 -4.25 7.62 3.37
N ILE A 9 -3.45 7.51 4.43
CA ILE A 9 -2.66 6.31 4.68
C ILE A 9 -3.62 5.18 5.05
N TYR A 10 -3.51 4.07 4.33
CA TYR A 10 -4.33 2.90 4.53
C TYR A 10 -3.49 1.76 5.11
N GLU A 11 -3.96 1.19 6.23
CA GLU A 11 -3.37 -0.01 6.83
C GLU A 11 -3.97 -1.29 6.24
N GLY A 12 -3.14 -2.30 6.04
CA GLY A 12 -3.54 -3.59 5.50
C GLY A 12 -2.44 -4.64 5.59
N TYR A 13 -2.81 -5.88 5.30
CA TYR A 13 -1.90 -7.02 5.20
C TYR A 13 -1.57 -7.33 3.75
N LEU A 14 -0.31 -7.70 3.53
CA LEU A 14 0.22 -8.04 2.22
C LEU A 14 0.03 -9.56 1.97
N LEU A 15 -0.55 -9.93 0.82
CA LEU A 15 -0.61 -11.33 0.38
C LEU A 15 0.49 -11.71 -0.62
N SER A 16 1.02 -10.74 -1.35
CA SER A 16 2.08 -10.94 -2.33
C SER A 16 3.04 -9.77 -2.31
N ALA A 17 4.33 -10.02 -2.56
CA ALA A 17 5.32 -8.97 -2.64
C ALA A 17 4.89 -7.90 -3.68
N PRO A 18 4.87 -6.60 -3.33
CA PRO A 18 4.56 -5.55 -4.28
C PRO A 18 5.62 -5.52 -5.38
N VAL A 19 5.17 -5.34 -6.63
CA VAL A 19 6.04 -5.15 -7.78
C VAL A 19 5.52 -3.97 -8.59
N VAL A 20 6.41 -3.01 -8.90
CA VAL A 20 6.07 -1.82 -9.70
C VAL A 20 5.44 -2.25 -11.03
N GLY A 21 4.35 -1.57 -11.41
CA GLY A 21 3.61 -1.83 -12.65
C GLY A 21 2.73 -3.09 -12.63
N ARG A 22 2.75 -3.89 -11.56
CA ARG A 22 1.85 -5.04 -11.40
C ARG A 22 0.68 -4.71 -10.46
N GLY A 23 -0.42 -5.42 -10.64
CA GLY A 23 -1.54 -5.41 -9.71
C GLY A 23 -1.12 -6.07 -8.40
N MET A 24 -1.19 -5.33 -7.29
CA MET A 24 -0.98 -5.83 -5.94
C MET A 24 -2.33 -6.07 -5.27
N VAL A 25 -2.47 -7.19 -4.58
CA VAL A 25 -3.66 -7.54 -3.80
C VAL A 25 -3.42 -7.18 -2.33
N LEU A 26 -4.22 -6.25 -1.82
CA LEU A 26 -4.20 -5.81 -0.44
C LEU A 26 -5.44 -6.30 0.29
N PHE A 27 -5.25 -6.84 1.49
CA PHE A 27 -6.33 -7.11 2.43
C PHE A 27 -6.44 -5.97 3.43
N ARG A 28 -7.61 -5.34 3.44
CA ARG A 28 -7.93 -4.23 4.35
C ARG A 28 -8.91 -4.70 5.41
N ASP A 29 -8.63 -4.36 6.67
CA ASP A 29 -9.48 -4.76 7.79
C ASP A 29 -9.53 -3.67 8.88
N PRO A 30 -10.74 -3.27 9.33
CA PRO A 30 -11.11 -3.54 10.74
C PRO A 30 -12.35 -4.44 10.98
N ASN A 31 -13.08 -4.83 9.91
CA ASN A 31 -14.16 -5.85 9.94
C ASN A 31 -14.08 -6.96 8.84
N GLY A 32 -12.92 -7.22 8.22
CA GLY A 32 -12.62 -8.51 7.57
C GLY A 32 -12.94 -8.77 6.10
N ARG A 33 -13.48 -7.84 5.30
CA ARG A 33 -13.91 -8.21 3.91
C ARG A 33 -13.69 -7.16 2.83
N ARG A 34 -12.46 -6.69 2.61
CA ARG A 34 -12.16 -6.05 1.32
C ARG A 34 -10.78 -6.39 0.78
N MET A 35 -10.81 -7.00 -0.40
CA MET A 35 -9.66 -7.22 -1.27
C MET A 35 -9.58 -6.07 -2.27
N VAL A 36 -8.43 -5.40 -2.35
CA VAL A 36 -8.19 -4.33 -3.33
C VAL A 36 -7.05 -4.77 -4.24
N THR A 37 -7.31 -4.80 -5.55
CA THR A 37 -6.24 -4.95 -6.55
C THR A 37 -5.96 -3.60 -7.18
N THR A 38 -4.72 -3.14 -7.13
CA THR A 38 -4.32 -1.85 -7.69
C THR A 38 -2.88 -1.88 -8.21
N ALA A 39 -2.59 -1.08 -9.23
CA ALA A 39 -1.25 -1.00 -9.81
C ALA A 39 -0.31 -0.23 -8.87
N VAL A 40 0.91 -0.76 -8.72
CA VAL A 40 1.96 -0.12 -7.92
C VAL A 40 2.74 0.88 -8.77
N CYS A 41 2.82 2.13 -8.30
CA CYS A 41 3.64 3.17 -8.90
C CYS A 41 5.05 3.17 -8.32
N ARG A 42 5.18 3.08 -6.99
CA ARG A 42 6.47 3.10 -6.29
C ARG A 42 6.41 2.31 -4.99
N ILE A 43 7.54 1.71 -4.62
CA ILE A 43 7.76 1.05 -3.33
C ILE A 43 8.79 1.87 -2.56
N LEU A 44 8.46 2.26 -1.33
CA LEU A 44 9.35 2.97 -0.41
C LEU A 44 9.60 2.05 0.80
N THR A 45 10.86 1.66 0.97
CA THR A 45 11.32 0.87 2.11
C THR A 45 11.70 1.80 3.26
N THR A 46 11.42 1.39 4.50
CA THR A 46 11.93 2.07 5.70
C THR A 46 13.10 1.30 6.28
N SER A 47 13.74 1.87 7.31
CA SER A 47 14.71 1.18 8.16
C SER A 47 14.06 0.16 9.12
N ASP A 48 12.73 0.03 9.09
CA ASP A 48 11.98 -1.01 9.79
C ASP A 48 11.63 -2.10 8.77
N ASP A 49 12.34 -3.24 8.83
CA ASP A 49 12.17 -4.36 7.89
C ASP A 49 10.73 -4.92 7.87
N ALA A 50 9.92 -4.62 8.88
CA ALA A 50 8.53 -5.06 8.96
C ALA A 50 7.53 -4.08 8.34
N VAL A 51 7.96 -2.92 7.82
CA VAL A 51 7.07 -1.88 7.29
C VAL A 51 7.47 -1.46 5.88
N LEU A 52 6.48 -1.38 5.00
CA LEU A 52 6.68 -0.97 3.61
C LEU A 52 5.59 0.01 3.18
N TYR A 53 5.97 1.04 2.42
CA TYR A 53 5.05 1.99 1.85
C TYR A 53 4.88 1.74 0.36
N VAL A 54 3.63 1.65 -0.10
CA VAL A 54 3.31 1.45 -1.53
C VAL A 54 2.53 2.64 -2.04
N GLU A 55 3.11 3.34 -3.00
CA GLU A 55 2.46 4.41 -3.75
C GLU A 55 1.71 3.81 -4.93
N THR A 56 0.47 4.21 -5.09
CA THR A 56 -0.40 3.93 -6.23
C THR A 56 -0.78 5.26 -6.87
N GLU A 57 -1.51 5.23 -7.99
CA GLU A 57 -1.93 6.45 -8.67
C GLU A 57 -2.64 7.45 -7.74
N ASN A 58 -3.43 6.96 -6.78
CA ASN A 58 -4.35 7.80 -6.00
C ASN A 58 -4.14 7.72 -4.48
N SER A 59 -3.21 6.89 -3.99
CA SER A 59 -3.09 6.59 -2.56
C SER A 59 -1.72 6.04 -2.19
N VAL A 60 -1.37 6.21 -0.90
CA VAL A 60 -0.19 5.59 -0.29
C VAL A 60 -0.66 4.60 0.78
N TYR A 61 -0.20 3.36 0.68
CA TYR A 61 -0.50 2.29 1.63
C TYR A 61 0.68 2.08 2.55
N ARG A 62 0.41 1.91 3.84
CA ARG A 62 1.40 1.46 4.83
C ARG A 62 1.10 0.00 5.16
N LEU A 63 2.02 -0.88 4.78
CA LEU A 63 1.85 -2.31 4.88
C LEU A 63 2.80 -2.85 5.94
N ARG A 64 2.29 -3.75 6.79
CA ARG A 64 3.11 -4.54 7.69
C ARG A 64 3.38 -5.90 7.07
N ILE A 65 4.65 -6.23 6.92
CA ILE A 65 5.11 -7.56 6.52
C ILE A 65 5.17 -8.38 7.82
N ARG A 66 4.53 -9.54 7.83
CA ARG A 66 4.48 -10.44 8.98
C ARG A 66 5.37 -11.64 8.74
#